data_AF-A0A949B1V5-F1
#
_entry.id   AF-A0A949B1V5-F1
#
_cell.length_a   1.000
_cell.length_b   1.000
_cell.length_c   1.000
_cell.angle_alpha   90.00
_cell.angle_beta   90.00
_cell.angle_gamma   90.00
#
_symmetry.space_group_name_H-M   'P 1'
#
loop_
_entity.id
_entity.type
_entity.pdbx_description
1 polymer ?
#
loop_
_entity_poly.entity_id
_entity_poly.type
_entity_poly.pdbx_seq_one_letter_code
_entity_poly.pdbx_strand_id
1 'polypeptide(L)' 'MNYPGFDEKNRLIIVSNRIPYNITRINNEISYKKSVGGLVTALDPILKKTGGLWIGWSGLSGNSKFIEKKISLPGDNG' A
#
# COMPACT_ATOMS: atom_id res chain seq x y z
N MET A 1 -0.20 -9.45 21.16
CA MET A 1 -0.97 -9.44 19.89
C MET A 1 0.05 -9.28 18.76
N ASN A 2 0.63 -10.36 18.24
CA ASN A 2 1.69 -10.29 17.23
C ASN A 2 1.10 -10.54 15.85
N TYR A 3 1.20 -9.54 14.96
CA TYR A 3 0.79 -9.68 13.56
C TYR A 3 1.81 -10.55 12.81
N PRO A 4 1.40 -11.62 12.12
CA PRO A 4 2.33 -12.47 11.38
C PRO A 4 2.95 -11.66 10.21
N GLY A 5 4.27 -11.44 10.28
CA GLY A 5 5.05 -10.59 9.38
C GLY A 5 5.78 -9.41 10.04
N PHE A 6 5.68 -9.27 11.37
CA PHE A 6 6.33 -8.20 12.14
C PHE A 6 7.66 -8.69 12.73
N ASP A 7 8.79 -8.40 12.08
CA ASP A 7 10.13 -8.59 12.65
C ASP A 7 10.50 -7.35 13.50
N GLU A 8 10.81 -7.54 14.79
CA GLU A 8 11.02 -6.46 15.75
C GLU A 8 12.22 -5.56 15.39
N LYS A 9 13.18 -6.09 14.62
CA LYS A 9 14.51 -5.48 14.45
C LYS A 9 14.64 -4.48 13.30
N ASN A 10 13.80 -4.51 12.26
CA ASN A 10 13.87 -3.55 11.15
C ASN A 10 12.47 -3.18 10.64
N ARG A 11 11.86 -2.16 11.26
CA ARG A 11 10.54 -1.65 10.86
C ARG A 11 10.70 -0.44 9.95
N LEU A 12 10.57 -0.66 8.64
CA LEU A 12 10.47 0.43 7.67
C LEU A 12 9.03 0.93 7.61
N ILE A 13 8.81 2.18 8.00
CA ILE A 13 7.53 2.88 7.85
C ILE A 13 7.74 4.05 6.89
N ILE A 14 7.03 4.03 5.77
CA ILE A 14 7.03 5.12 4.80
C ILE A 14 5.75 5.92 5.01
N VAL A 15 5.87 7.23 5.24
CA VAL A 15 4.74 8.14 5.33
C VAL A 15 4.84 9.16 4.20
N SER A 16 3.79 9.27 3.40
CA SER A 16 3.74 10.23 2.30
C SER A 16 2.34 10.84 2.15
N ASN A 17 2.26 11.93 1.39
CA ASN A 17 1.00 12.58 1.10
C ASN A 17 0.00 11.65 0.36
N ARG A 18 0.48 10.67 -0.41
CA ARG A 18 -0.35 9.70 -1.14
C ARG A 18 0.21 8.29 -1.08
N ILE A 19 -0.66 7.28 -0.96
CA ILE A 19 -0.25 5.87 -1.10
C ILE A 19 0.29 5.59 -2.53
N PRO A 20 1.09 4.52 -2.73
CA PRO A 20 1.66 4.17 -4.03
C PRO A 20 0.64 3.55 -5.02
N TYR A 21 -0.65 3.74 -4.77
CA TYR A 21 -1.75 3.22 -5.58
C TYR A 21 -2.80 4.29 -5.85
N ASN A 22 -3.27 4.33 -7.09
CA ASN A 22 -4.50 4.99 -7.46
C ASN A 22 -5.65 4.01 -7.31
N ILE A 23 -6.63 4.38 -6.48
CA ILE A 23 -7.84 3.59 -6.28
C ILE A 23 -8.95 4.20 -7.12
N THR A 24 -9.56 3.43 -8.00
CA THR A 24 -10.72 3.85 -8.79
C THR A 24 -11.90 2.92 -8.54
N ARG A 25 -13.11 3.48 -8.53
CA ARG A 25 -14.35 2.70 -8.40
C ARG A 25 -15.09 2.72 -9.74
N ILE A 26 -15.25 1.56 -10.36
CA ILE A 26 -15.93 1.40 -11.65
C ILE A 26 -17.02 0.35 -11.44
N ASN A 27 -18.29 0.66 -11.73
CA ASN A 27 -19.41 -0.29 -11.66
C ASN A 27 -19.50 -1.09 -10.33
N ASN A 28 -19.33 -0.41 -9.19
CA ASN A 28 -19.26 -1.03 -7.85
C ASN A 28 -18.04 -1.91 -7.55
N GLU A 29 -17.11 -2.07 -8.49
CA GLU A 29 -15.83 -2.74 -8.27
C GLU A 29 -14.73 -1.73 -7.95
N ILE A 30 -13.80 -2.13 -7.09
CA ILE A 30 -12.64 -1.32 -6.72
C ILE A 30 -11.44 -1.83 -7.51
N SER A 31 -10.86 -0.98 -8.33
CA SER A 31 -9.64 -1.24 -9.07
C SER A 31 -8.46 -0.50 -8.43
N TYR A 32 -7.32 -1.19 -8.37
CA TYR A 32 -6.08 -0.66 -7.80
C TYR A 32 -5.04 -0.63 -8.92
N LYS A 33 -4.57 0.57 -9.25
CA LYS A 33 -3.48 0.75 -10.21
C LYS A 33 -2.29 1.35 -9.49
N LYS A 34 -1.13 0.72 -9.58
CA LYS A 34 0.09 1.26 -9.00
C LYS A 34 0.37 2.66 -9.58
N SER A 35 0.63 3.61 -8.70
CA SER A 35 1.00 4.97 -9.09
C SER A 35 2.41 4.97 -9.68
N VAL A 36 2.57 5.56 -10.85
CA VAL A 36 3.89 5.77 -11.45
C VAL A 36 4.34 7.19 -11.08
N GLY A 37 5.40 7.30 -10.28
CA GLY A 37 5.93 8.58 -9.82
C GLY A 37 7.27 8.39 -9.10
N GLY A 38 8.11 9.43 -9.08
CA GLY A 38 9.49 9.32 -8.61
C GLY A 38 9.64 8.71 -7.21
N LEU A 39 8.77 9.09 -6.27
CA LEU A 39 8.77 8.55 -4.90
C LEU A 39 8.44 7.05 -4.87
N VAL A 40 7.42 6.63 -5.61
CA VAL A 40 6.98 5.22 -5.65
C VAL A 40 8.04 4.36 -6.33
N THR A 41 8.60 4.82 -7.45
CA THR A 41 9.65 4.11 -8.17
C THR A 41 10.92 3.94 -7.33
N ALA A 42 11.29 4.96 -6.54
CA ALA A 42 12.46 4.89 -5.68
C ALA A 42 12.27 4.01 -4.44
N LEU A 43 11.09 4.07 -3.80
CA LEU A 43 10.89 3.44 -2.49
C LEU A 43 10.22 2.06 -2.55
N ASP A 44 9.47 1.73 -3.60
CA ASP A 44 8.80 0.43 -3.72
C ASP A 44 9.79 -0.77 -3.69
N PRO A 45 10.96 -0.72 -4.36
CA PRO A 45 11.94 -1.81 -4.26
C PRO A 45 12.52 -1.98 -2.85
N ILE A 46 12.71 -0.86 -2.13
CA ILE A 46 13.23 -0.86 -0.76
C ILE A 46 12.20 -1.46 0.18
N LEU A 47 10.94 -1.00 0.09
CA LEU A 47 9.84 -1.53 0.90
C LEU A 47 9.65 -3.04 0.69
N LYS A 48 9.76 -3.53 -0.54
CA LYS A 48 9.69 -4.96 -0.86
C LYS A 48 10.85 -5.76 -0.30
N LYS A 49 12.08 -5.23 -0.38
CA LYS A 49 13.29 -5.93 0.09
C LYS A 49 13.37 -5.97 1.62
N THR A 50 13.03 -4.88 2.29
CA THR A 50 13.17 -4.73 3.74
C THR A 50 11.93 -5.27 4.48
N GLY A 51 10.79 -5.37 3.80
CA GLY A 51 9.50 -5.46 4.46
C GLY A 51 9.13 -4.13 5.13
N GLY A 52 7.84 -3.87 5.33
CA GLY A 52 7.41 -2.65 6.01
C GLY A 52 5.99 -2.21 5.68
N LEU A 53 5.64 -1.01 6.13
CA LEU A 53 4.32 -0.41 5.96
C LEU A 53 4.42 0.94 5.24
N TRP A 54 3.57 1.13 4.23
CA TRP A 54 3.37 2.44 3.61
C TRP A 54 2.04 3.04 4.05
N ILE A 55 2.11 4.24 4.63
CA ILE A 55 0.96 5.04 5.06
C ILE A 55 0.86 6.29 4.19
N GLY A 56 -0.34 6.56 3.67
CA GLY A 56 -0.62 7.80 2.95
C GLY A 56 -2.10 7.96 2.68
N TRP A 57 -2.48 9.10 2.12
CA TRP A 57 -3.87 9.33 1.74
C TRP A 57 -4.19 8.58 0.42
N SER A 58 -5.34 7.90 0.40
CA SER A 58 -5.80 7.13 -0.76
C SER A 58 -6.28 7.97 -1.93
N GLY A 59 -6.51 9.27 -1.72
CA GLY A 59 -7.10 10.14 -2.73
C GLY A 59 -8.60 10.06 -2.86
N LEU A 60 -9.26 9.17 -2.12
CA LEU A 60 -10.71 9.03 -2.12
C LEU A 60 -11.30 10.03 -1.12
N SER A 61 -12.32 10.77 -1.56
CA SER A 61 -13.18 11.62 -0.72
C SER A 61 -14.57 10.96 -0.62
N GLY A 62 -15.15 10.91 0.58
CA GLY A 62 -16.46 10.30 0.84
C GLY A 62 -16.44 9.31 2.01
N ASN A 63 -17.55 8.58 2.23
CA ASN A 63 -17.65 7.52 3.24
C ASN A 63 -16.68 6.38 2.91
N SER A 64 -15.41 6.55 3.30
CA SER A 64 -14.39 5.52 3.22
C SER A 64 -14.78 4.42 4.20
N LYS A 65 -15.40 3.35 3.69
CA LYS A 65 -15.38 2.09 4.43
C LYS A 65 -13.91 1.77 4.67
N PHE A 66 -13.53 1.60 5.94
CA PHE A 66 -12.26 0.99 6.28
C PHE A 66 -12.31 -0.43 5.71
N ILE A 67 -11.64 -0.61 4.58
CA ILE A 67 -11.50 -1.92 3.97
C ILE A 67 -10.18 -2.47 4.52
N GLU A 68 -10.25 -3.25 5.60
CA GLU A 68 -9.16 -4.16 5.96
C GLU A 68 -9.15 -5.31 4.94
N LYS A 69 -8.62 -5.02 3.75
CA LYS A 69 -8.30 -6.05 2.78
C LYS A 69 -6.80 -6.15 2.73
N LYS A 70 -6.29 -7.33 3.09
CA LYS A 70 -4.94 -7.73 2.69
C LYS A 70 -4.99 -7.87 1.16
N ILE A 71 -4.68 -6.78 0.48
CA ILE A 71 -4.67 -6.75 -0.98
C ILE A 71 -3.40 -7.48 -1.39
N SER A 72 -3.54 -8.72 -1.85
CA SER A 72 -2.48 -9.39 -2.59
C SER A 72 -2.17 -8.54 -3.82
N LEU A 73 -0.97 -7.96 -3.85
CA LEU A 73 -0.57 -7.10 -4.93
C LEU A 73 -0.36 -7.96 -6.19
N PRO A 74 -0.67 -7.46 -7.40
CA PRO A 74 -0.29 -8.16 -8.62
C PRO A 74 1.23 -8.33 -8.65
N GLY A 75 1.70 -9.58 -8.64
CA GLY A 75 3.11 -9.95 -8.53
C GLY A 75 3.57 -10.43 -7.14
N ASP A 76 2.65 -10.52 -6.16
CA ASP A 76 2.87 -11.14 -4.84
C ASP A 76 2.76 -12.67 -4.97
N ASN A 77 3.69 -13.26 -5.74
CA ASN A 77 3.95 -14.69 -5.70
C ASN A 77 4.92 -14.92 -4.54
N GLY A 78 4.50 -15.72 -3.55
CA GLY A 78 5.32 -16.08 -2.39
C GLY A 78 6.69 -16.61 -2.74
#